data_AF-A0AAV1UE51-F1
#
_entry.id   AF-A0AAV1UE51-F1
#
_cell.length_a   1.000
_cell.length_b   1.000
_cell.length_c   1.000
_cell.angle_alpha   90.00
_cell.angle_beta   90.00
_cell.angle_gamma   90.00
#
_symmetry.space_group_name_H-M   'P 1'
#
loop_
_entity.id
_entity.type
_entity.pdbx_description
1 polymer ?
#
loop_
_entity_poly.entity_id
_entity_poly.type
_entity_poly.pdbx_seq_one_letter_code
_entity_poly.pdbx_strand_id
1 'polypeptide(L)'
;MSVSSATLRKYGAAGSEELALEVWKSLYGLKQAGRLWSQLLHTKRSAAAFRCCESDMCLYGIAPGRISSSSKCASMTSSQPGRVLLRSIASSAASHR
;
A
#
# COMPACT_ATOMS: atom_id res chain seq x y z
N MET A 1 2.67 14.70 32.53
CA MET A 1 3.96 14.83 31.82
C MET A 1 4.11 16.26 31.34
N SER A 2 5.27 16.90 31.56
CA SER A 2 5.55 18.26 31.10
C SER A 2 6.28 18.21 29.76
N VAL A 3 5.77 18.90 28.73
CA VAL A 3 6.41 19.00 27.40
C VAL A 3 7.24 20.29 27.37
N SER A 4 8.51 20.19 26.97
CA SER A 4 9.40 21.36 26.91
C SER A 4 9.00 22.35 25.81
N SER A 5 9.25 23.64 26.04
CA SER A 5 9.01 24.70 25.04
C SER A 5 9.84 24.53 23.77
N ALA A 6 11.03 23.92 23.87
CA ALA A 6 11.86 23.57 22.73
C ALA A 6 11.19 22.51 21.83
N THR A 7 10.52 21.53 22.43
CA THR A 7 9.73 20.52 21.72
C THR A 7 8.53 21.15 21.02
N LEU A 8 7.80 22.04 21.70
CA LEU A 8 6.67 22.76 21.11
C LEU A 8 7.08 23.57 19.87
N ARG A 9 8.17 24.35 19.96
CA ARG A 9 8.74 25.08 18.82
C ARG A 9 9.16 24.17 17.68
N LYS A 10 9.78 23.02 17.98
CA LYS A 10 10.24 22.07 16.95
C LYS A 10 9.09 21.56 16.08
N TYR A 11 7.93 21.34 16.69
CA TYR A 11 6.74 20.83 16.00
C TYR A 11 5.73 21.93 15.65
N GLY A 12 6.06 23.20 15.87
CA GLY A 12 5.21 24.34 15.52
C GLY A 12 3.91 24.45 16.34
N ALA A 13 3.82 23.79 17.50
CA ALA A 13 2.64 23.83 18.34
C ALA A 13 2.72 24.97 19.38
N ALA A 14 1.61 25.67 19.62
CA ALA A 14 1.50 26.73 20.63
C ALA A 14 1.40 26.16 22.05
N GLY A 15 0.92 24.92 22.20
CA GLY A 15 0.75 24.26 23.49
C GLY A 15 0.80 22.74 23.43
N SER A 16 0.86 22.11 24.59
CA SER A 16 0.92 20.65 24.71
C SER A 16 -0.33 19.94 24.18
N GLU A 17 -1.50 20.57 24.28
CA GLU A 17 -2.76 20.02 23.75
C GLU A 17 -2.78 20.00 22.22
N GLU A 18 -2.37 21.10 21.60
CA GLU A 18 -2.25 21.19 20.14
C GLU A 18 -1.23 20.16 19.60
N LEU A 19 -0.08 20.03 20.28
CA LEU A 19 0.90 19.01 19.93
C LEU A 19 0.31 17.60 20.03
N ALA A 20 -0.47 17.32 21.08
CA ALA A 20 -1.13 16.03 21.23
C ALA A 20 -2.11 15.76 20.07
N LEU A 21 -2.90 16.75 19.66
CA LEU A 21 -3.85 16.61 18.54
C LEU A 21 -3.13 16.32 17.22
N GLU A 22 -2.04 17.01 16.91
CA GLU A 22 -1.28 16.75 15.68
C GLU A 22 -0.60 15.38 15.69
N VAL A 23 -0.13 14.91 16.85
CA VAL A 23 0.35 13.52 17.02
C VAL A 23 -0.78 12.53 16.76
N TRP A 24 -1.95 12.73 17.35
CA TRP A 24 -3.11 11.86 17.15
C TRP A 24 -3.54 11.80 15.68
N LYS A 25 -3.60 12.94 15.01
CA LYS A 25 -3.90 13.05 13.58
C LYS A 25 -2.87 12.30 12.72
N SER A 26 -1.59 12.44 13.04
CA SER A 26 -0.51 11.73 12.34
C SER A 26 -0.59 10.21 12.56
N LEU A 27 -0.83 9.77 13.80
CA LEU A 27 -1.03 8.35 14.13
C LEU A 27 -2.26 7.77 13.42
N TYR A 28 -3.34 8.54 13.33
CA TYR A 28 -4.53 8.13 12.60
C TYR A 28 -4.22 7.97 11.11
N GLY A 29 -3.51 8.93 10.50
CA GLY A 29 -3.05 8.83 9.12
C GLY A 29 -2.18 7.59 8.88
N LEU A 30 -1.23 7.31 9.79
CA LEU A 30 -0.38 6.12 9.72
C LEU A 30 -1.19 4.82 9.81
N LYS A 31 -2.19 4.77 10.71
CA LYS A 31 -3.10 3.62 10.82
C LYS A 31 -3.88 3.37 9.53
N GLN A 32 -4.29 4.44 8.82
CA GLN A 32 -5.01 4.34 7.56
C GLN A 32 -4.10 4.03 6.36
N ALA A 33 -2.80 4.35 6.45
CA ALA A 33 -1.86 4.18 5.35
C ALA A 33 -1.85 2.75 4.82
N GLY A 34 -1.78 1.73 5.68
CA GLY A 34 -1.76 0.32 5.22
C GLY A 34 -2.96 -0.07 4.34
N ARG A 35 -4.16 0.42 4.68
CA ARG A 35 -5.37 0.19 3.89
C ARG A 35 -5.32 0.91 2.55
N LEU A 36 -4.93 2.19 2.55
CA LEU A 36 -4.80 2.98 1.33
C LEU A 36 -3.77 2.38 0.36
N TRP A 37 -2.63 1.94 0.89
CA TRP A 37 -1.60 1.26 0.11
C TRP A 37 -2.12 -0.06 -0.49
N SER A 38 -2.87 -0.85 0.28
CA SER A 38 -3.47 -2.10 -0.21
C SER A 38 -4.47 -1.85 -1.34
N GLN A 39 -5.32 -0.82 -1.21
CA GLN A 39 -6.27 -0.42 -2.25
C GLN A 39 -5.58 0.09 -3.50
N LEU A 40 -4.57 0.96 -3.36
CA LEU A 40 -3.78 1.47 -4.48
C LEU A 40 -3.10 0.31 -5.23
N LEU A 41 -2.51 -0.63 -4.50
CA LEU A 41 -1.83 -1.78 -5.07
C LEU A 41 -2.79 -2.71 -5.80
N HIS A 42 -3.97 -2.97 -5.24
CA HIS A 42 -5.03 -3.73 -5.92
C HIS A 42 -5.40 -3.07 -7.25
N THR A 43 -5.74 -1.77 -7.24
CA THR A 43 -6.11 -1.02 -8.45
C THR A 43 -5.02 -1.07 -9.52
N LYS A 44 -3.74 -0.89 -9.14
CA LYS A 44 -2.62 -0.95 -10.10
C LYS A 44 -2.41 -2.35 -10.67
N ARG A 45 -2.54 -3.40 -9.84
CA ARG A 45 -2.43 -4.79 -10.28
C ARG A 45 -3.57 -5.18 -11.21
N SER A 46 -4.80 -4.80 -10.88
CA SER A 46 -5.97 -5.04 -11.73
C SER A 46 -5.85 -4.33 -13.08
N ALA A 47 -5.34 -3.10 -13.11
CA ALA A 47 -5.05 -2.39 -14.36
C ALA A 47 -3.97 -3.08 -15.21
N ALA A 48 -3.03 -3.80 -14.57
CA ALA A 48 -1.99 -4.59 -15.23
C ALA A 48 -2.42 -6.04 -15.54
N ALA A 49 -3.73 -6.32 -15.60
CA ALA A 49 -4.32 -7.62 -15.91
C ALA A 49 -4.02 -8.77 -14.90
N PHE A 50 -3.61 -8.43 -13.69
CA PHE A 50 -3.54 -9.41 -12.61
C PHE A 50 -4.92 -9.63 -11.98
N ARG A 51 -5.26 -10.87 -11.67
CA ARG A 51 -6.50 -11.23 -10.98
C ARG A 51 -6.19 -11.63 -9.53
N CYS A 52 -6.99 -11.09 -8.62
CA CYS A 52 -6.93 -11.41 -7.20
C CYS A 52 -7.53 -12.80 -6.93
N CYS A 53 -6.89 -13.59 -6.07
CA CYS A 53 -7.39 -14.90 -5.67
C CYS A 53 -8.60 -14.74 -4.73
N GLU A 54 -9.72 -15.43 -4.99
CA GLU A 54 -10.94 -15.31 -4.17
C GLU A 54 -10.74 -15.76 -2.71
N SER A 55 -9.85 -16.73 -2.49
CA SER A 55 -9.53 -17.28 -1.17
C SER A 55 -8.56 -16.43 -0.36
N ASP A 56 -7.72 -15.62 -1.02
CA ASP A 56 -6.75 -14.73 -0.38
C ASP A 56 -6.59 -13.44 -1.20
N MET A 57 -7.16 -12.36 -0.68
CA MET A 57 -7.20 -11.05 -1.35
C MET A 57 -5.82 -10.40 -1.57
N CYS A 58 -4.78 -10.93 -0.94
CA CYS A 58 -3.40 -10.46 -1.08
C CYS A 58 -2.63 -11.17 -2.19
N LEU A 59 -3.12 -12.32 -2.67
CA LEU A 59 -2.50 -13.11 -3.72
C LEU A 59 -3.05 -12.73 -5.10
N TYR A 60 -2.12 -12.55 -6.05
CA TYR A 60 -2.44 -12.16 -7.42
C TYR A 60 -1.78 -13.14 -8.38
N GLY A 61 -2.60 -13.73 -9.23
CA GLY A 61 -2.15 -14.52 -10.38
C GLY A 61 -2.24 -13.71 -11.66
N ILE A 62 -1.38 -14.03 -12.62
CA ILE A 62 -1.63 -13.65 -14.01
C ILE A 62 -2.78 -14.53 -14.47
N ALA A 63 -3.93 -13.93 -14.79
CA ALA A 63 -5.03 -14.71 -15.35
C ALA A 63 -4.62 -15.17 -16.76
N PRO A 64 -4.52 -16.48 -17.04
CA PRO A 64 -4.41 -16.93 -18.42
C PRO A 64 -5.67 -16.46 -19.15
N GLY A 65 -5.50 -15.91 -20.36
CA GLY A 65 -6.58 -15.30 -21.12
C GLY A 65 -7.82 -16.19 -21.19
N ARG A 66 -8.97 -15.64 -20.81
CA ARG A 66 -10.33 -16.20 -20.93
C ARG A 66 -10.43 -17.71 -20.73
N ILE A 67 -10.67 -18.15 -19.49
CA ILE A 67 -11.45 -19.37 -19.24
C ILE A 67 -12.55 -19.00 -18.25
N SER A 68 -13.77 -19.00 -18.77
CA SER A 68 -15.00 -18.97 -17.98
C SER A 68 -15.11 -20.26 -17.17
N SER A 69 -15.89 -20.19 -16.10
CA SER A 69 -16.23 -21.24 -15.13
C SER A 69 -15.28 -21.34 -13.93
N SER A 70 -15.80 -20.80 -12.83
CA SER A 70 -15.89 -21.43 -11.51
C SER A 70 -14.64 -22.11 -10.97
N SER A 71 -14.14 -21.54 -9.87
CA SER A 71 -13.56 -22.28 -8.75
C SER A 71 -12.37 -23.19 -9.09
N LYS A 72 -11.22 -22.60 -9.37
CA LYS A 72 -9.93 -23.17 -8.96
C LYS A 72 -8.85 -22.11 -9.03
N CYS A 73 -8.42 -21.62 -7.86
CA CYS A 73 -7.11 -20.99 -7.70
C CYS A 73 -6.07 -22.09 -7.96
N ALA A 74 -5.76 -22.36 -9.23
CA ALA A 74 -4.81 -23.39 -9.60
C ALA A 74 -3.42 -22.98 -9.08
N SER A 75 -2.92 -23.82 -8.18
CA SER A 75 -1.58 -23.83 -7.61
C SER A 75 -0.51 -23.39 -8.61
N MET A 76 0.16 -22.29 -8.29
CA MET A 76 1.36 -21.79 -8.97
C MET A 76 2.46 -22.86 -8.94
N THR A 77 2.64 -23.59 -10.04
CA THR A 77 3.88 -24.33 -10.28
C THR A 77 4.83 -23.46 -11.09
N SER A 78 6.02 -23.29 -10.50
CA SER A 78 7.26 -22.72 -11.03
C SER A 78 7.35 -22.53 -12.55
N SER A 79 7.35 -21.29 -13.01
CA SER A 79 8.37 -20.77 -13.92
C SER A 79 8.26 -19.25 -13.94
N GLN A 80 9.38 -18.56 -13.72
CA GLN A 80 9.42 -17.13 -13.39
C GLN A 80 9.05 -16.21 -14.57
N PRO A 81 8.16 -15.22 -14.35
CA PRO A 81 8.27 -13.93 -15.04
C PRO A 81 8.15 -12.74 -14.07
N GLY A 82 8.34 -12.94 -12.76
CA GLY A 82 8.09 -11.93 -11.73
C GLY A 82 9.15 -10.84 -11.57
N ARG A 83 10.34 -10.99 -12.16
CA ARG A 83 11.46 -10.04 -11.95
C ARG A 83 11.45 -8.83 -12.89
N VAL A 84 10.70 -8.87 -13.99
CA VAL A 84 10.77 -7.80 -15.02
C VAL A 84 9.88 -6.61 -14.68
N LEU A 85 8.71 -6.81 -14.05
CA LEU A 85 7.74 -5.73 -13.85
C LEU A 85 8.00 -4.86 -12.60
N LEU A 86 8.60 -5.41 -11.55
CA LEU A 86 8.94 -4.66 -10.33
C LEU A 86 9.96 -3.53 -10.59
N ARG A 87 10.81 -3.66 -11.62
CA ARG A 87 11.73 -2.59 -12.04
C ARG A 87 11.01 -1.41 -12.72
N SER A 88 9.93 -1.67 -13.46
CA SER A 88 9.20 -0.61 -14.16
C SER A 88 8.40 0.28 -13.20
N ILE A 89 7.82 -0.31 -12.15
CA ILE A 89 7.06 0.43 -11.14
C ILE A 89 7.99 1.30 -10.27
N ALA A 90 9.19 0.78 -9.94
CA ALA A 90 10.20 1.56 -9.22
C ALA A 90 10.74 2.74 -10.06
N SER A 91 10.87 2.57 -11.38
CA SER A 91 11.36 3.63 -12.27
C SER A 91 10.36 4.78 -12.45
N SER A 92 9.05 4.51 -12.49
CA SER A 92 8.04 5.59 -12.56
C SER A 92 7.90 6.39 -11.25
N ALA A 93 8.24 5.79 -10.09
CA ALA A 93 8.23 6.49 -8.81
C ALA A 93 9.42 7.45 -8.62
N ALA A 94 10.52 7.24 -9.36
CA ALA A 94 11.72 8.10 -9.30
C ALA A 94 11.63 9.35 -10.20
N SER A 95 10.73 9.36 -11.20
CA SER A 95 10.62 10.45 -12.18
C SER A 95 9.66 11.58 -11.79
N HIS A 96 9.00 11.49 -10.63
CA HIS A 96 8.08 12.50 -10.08
C HIS A 96 8.63 13.14 -8.78
N ARG A 97 9.93 13.43 -8.76
CA ARG A 97 10.56 14.34 -7.79
C ARG A 97 11.15 15.53 -8.51
#